data_AF-A0AAD7NAH4-F1
#
_entry.id   AF-A0AAD7NAH4-F1
#
_cell.length_a   1.000
_cell.length_b   1.000
_cell.length_c   1.000
_cell.angle_alpha   90.00
_cell.angle_beta   90.00
_cell.angle_gamma   90.00
#
_symmetry.space_group_name_H-M   'P 1'
#
loop_
_entity.id
_entity.type
_entity.pdbx_description
1 polymer ?
#
loop_
_entity_poly.entity_id
_entity_poly.type
_entity_poly.pdbx_seq_one_letter_code
_entity_poly.pdbx_strand_id
1 'polypeptide(L)'
;MHRSLRIPEIVDLIFAELRTPRQGNEGKDFATLARTCKAFQDPALNLLWSEQHTLDNLLRTLPPHLWTEKRHPGFSDNLRLTGPVEPADWEVPLMYALRIRTLRLWMWTRDADKLPVDIFEAISSGLPRDYLCPNLRIISWFADEDAIFPYIRLFLGPKITDVTITSGASSISLFPTLALR
;
A
#
# COMPACT_ATOMS: atom_id res chain seq x y z
N MET A 1 -12.38 -8.09 -27.87
CA MET A 1 -11.55 -8.85 -26.90
C MET A 1 -11.35 -10.26 -27.45
N HIS A 2 -10.11 -10.67 -27.70
CA HIS A 2 -9.80 -11.96 -28.35
C HIS A 2 -10.16 -13.15 -27.44
N ARG A 3 -10.60 -14.28 -28.01
CA ARG A 3 -11.09 -15.44 -27.23
C ARG A 3 -10.04 -16.05 -26.31
N SER A 4 -8.75 -15.97 -26.69
CA SER A 4 -7.65 -16.46 -25.85
C SER A 4 -7.51 -15.71 -24.53
N LEU A 5 -7.89 -14.42 -24.46
CA LEU A 5 -7.82 -13.63 -23.23
C LEU A 5 -8.98 -13.92 -22.25
N ARG A 6 -9.88 -14.86 -22.59
CA ARG A 6 -10.89 -15.40 -21.67
C ARG A 6 -10.39 -16.63 -20.92
N ILE A 7 -9.24 -17.17 -21.30
CA ILE A 7 -8.62 -18.35 -20.69
C ILE A 7 -7.74 -17.84 -19.54
N PRO A 8 -8.12 -18.07 -18.26
CA PRO A 8 -7.37 -17.57 -17.11
C PRO A 8 -5.89 -17.93 -17.15
N GLU A 9 -5.57 -19.13 -17.62
CA GLU A 9 -4.20 -19.65 -17.72
C GLU A 9 -3.33 -18.81 -18.67
N ILE A 10 -3.90 -18.31 -19.77
CA ILE A 10 -3.19 -17.43 -20.69
C ILE A 10 -2.94 -16.07 -20.03
N VAL A 11 -3.92 -15.56 -19.29
CA VAL A 11 -3.77 -14.31 -18.54
C VAL A 11 -2.69 -14.46 -17.47
N ASP A 12 -2.72 -15.55 -16.71
CA ASP A 12 -1.73 -15.85 -15.67
C ASP A 12 -0.32 -15.99 -16.25
N LEU A 13 -0.17 -16.64 -17.41
CA LEU A 13 1.13 -16.73 -18.10
C LEU A 13 1.65 -15.35 -18.52
N ILE A 14 0.80 -14.49 -19.07
CA ILE A 14 1.19 -13.10 -19.41
C ILE A 14 1.69 -12.37 -18.17
N PHE A 15 0.96 -12.45 -17.06
CA PHE A 15 1.35 -11.77 -15.83
C PHE A 15 2.56 -12.41 -15.14
N ALA A 16 2.77 -13.72 -15.28
CA ALA A 16 3.97 -14.39 -14.80
C ALA A 16 5.23 -13.87 -15.51
N GLU A 17 5.15 -13.70 -16.84
CA GLU A 17 6.24 -13.12 -17.63
C GLU A 17 6.52 -11.66 -17.26
N LEU A 18 5.47 -10.87 -17.00
CA LEU A 18 5.61 -9.47 -16.59
C LEU A 18 6.13 -9.30 -15.16
N ARG A 19 6.03 -10.33 -14.31
CA ARG A 19 6.57 -10.32 -12.94
C ARG A 19 8.08 -10.59 -12.91
N THR A 20 8.68 -10.96 -14.04
CA THR A 20 10.14 -11.08 -14.11
C THR A 20 10.76 -9.70 -13.95
N PRO A 21 11.76 -9.50 -13.07
CA PRO A 21 12.31 -8.19 -12.76
C PRO A 21 12.94 -7.57 -14.00
N ARG A 22 12.17 -6.80 -14.74
CA ARG A 22 12.61 -5.98 -15.86
C ARG A 22 12.81 -4.59 -15.28
N GLN A 23 14.06 -4.16 -15.27
CA GLN A 23 14.53 -2.90 -14.68
C GLN A 23 13.50 -1.77 -14.79
N GLY A 24 12.92 -1.40 -13.64
CA GLY A 24 12.36 -0.08 -13.35
C GLY A 24 11.28 0.46 -14.29
N ASN A 25 10.10 -0.18 -14.36
CA ASN A 25 8.82 0.51 -14.72
C ASN A 25 7.55 -0.34 -14.52
N GLU A 26 7.61 -1.49 -13.85
CA GLU A 26 6.54 -2.49 -13.78
C GLU A 26 5.16 -1.93 -13.35
N GLY A 27 5.15 -0.95 -12.44
CA GLY A 27 3.91 -0.28 -12.01
C GLY A 27 3.16 0.43 -13.14
N LYS A 28 3.86 1.05 -14.10
CA LYS A 28 3.21 1.72 -15.25
C LYS A 28 2.58 0.71 -16.20
N ASP A 29 3.24 -0.43 -16.39
CA ASP A 29 2.76 -1.51 -17.25
C ASP A 29 1.50 -2.14 -16.65
N PHE A 30 1.51 -2.45 -15.36
CA PHE A 30 0.32 -2.97 -14.68
C PHE A 30 -0.83 -1.96 -14.68
N ALA A 31 -0.58 -0.68 -14.42
CA ALA A 31 -1.63 0.35 -14.49
C ALA A 31 -2.23 0.45 -15.90
N THR A 32 -1.40 0.31 -16.93
CA THR A 32 -1.86 0.32 -18.33
C THR A 32 -2.69 -0.92 -18.62
N LEU A 33 -2.21 -2.11 -18.25
CA LEU A 33 -2.91 -3.39 -18.44
C LEU A 33 -4.27 -3.41 -17.74
N ALA A 34 -4.34 -2.88 -16.52
CA ALA A 34 -5.58 -2.80 -15.74
C ALA A 34 -6.68 -2.03 -16.48
N ARG A 35 -6.31 -1.05 -17.32
CA ARG A 35 -7.23 -0.22 -18.09
C ARG A 35 -7.57 -0.78 -19.47
N THR A 36 -6.88 -1.82 -19.94
CA THR A 36 -7.09 -2.37 -21.29
C THR A 36 -8.39 -3.14 -21.44
N CYS A 37 -8.68 -4.06 -20.50
CA CYS A 37 -9.85 -4.94 -20.56
C CYS A 37 -10.18 -5.57 -19.21
N LYS A 38 -11.43 -6.03 -19.06
CA LYS A 38 -11.95 -6.61 -17.80
C LYS A 38 -11.18 -7.83 -17.32
N ALA A 39 -10.68 -8.69 -18.21
CA ALA A 39 -9.90 -9.87 -17.80
C ALA A 39 -8.52 -9.50 -17.24
N PHE A 40 -7.98 -8.34 -17.63
CA PHE A 40 -6.67 -7.88 -17.15
C PHE A 40 -6.79 -6.98 -15.93
N GLN A 41 -7.96 -6.39 -15.70
CA GLN A 41 -8.20 -5.45 -14.62
C GLN A 41 -7.80 -6.03 -13.25
N ASP A 42 -8.41 -7.14 -12.84
CA ASP A 42 -8.14 -7.69 -11.51
C ASP A 42 -6.72 -8.25 -11.35
N PRO A 43 -6.17 -9.04 -12.29
CA PRO A 43 -4.79 -9.53 -12.18
C PRO A 43 -3.76 -8.39 -12.18
N ALA A 44 -3.95 -7.36 -13.02
CA ALA A 44 -3.05 -6.22 -13.06
C ALA A 44 -3.12 -5.39 -11.78
N LEU A 45 -4.32 -5.12 -11.26
CA LEU A 45 -4.48 -4.41 -9.99
C LEU A 45 -3.89 -5.20 -8.82
N ASN A 46 -4.00 -6.53 -8.82
CA ASN A 46 -3.37 -7.38 -7.81
C ASN A 46 -1.86 -7.21 -7.78
N LEU A 47 -1.22 -7.11 -8.95
CA LEU A 47 0.24 -6.91 -9.04
C LEU A 47 0.64 -5.47 -8.73
N LEU A 48 -0.07 -4.50 -9.32
CA LEU A 48 0.17 -3.07 -9.11
C LEU A 48 0.16 -2.69 -7.63
N TRP A 49 -0.79 -3.24 -6.87
CA TRP A 49 -0.97 -2.94 -5.45
C TRP A 49 -0.29 -3.95 -4.52
N SER A 50 0.29 -5.04 -5.03
CA SER A 50 0.86 -6.10 -4.18
C SER A 50 1.96 -5.58 -3.26
N GLU A 51 2.79 -4.67 -3.77
CA GLU A 51 3.88 -4.05 -3.02
C GLU A 51 3.76 -2.54 -3.08
N GLN A 52 3.74 -1.87 -1.93
CA GLN A 52 3.66 -0.41 -1.83
C GLN A 52 4.80 0.12 -0.96
N HIS A 53 5.35 1.27 -1.35
CA HIS A 53 6.43 1.97 -0.64
C HIS A 53 5.95 3.22 0.11
N THR A 54 4.67 3.59 -0.07
CA THR A 54 4.01 4.71 0.61
C THR A 54 2.52 4.40 0.77
N LEU A 55 1.84 5.04 1.72
CA LEU A 55 0.38 5.02 1.78
C LEU A 55 -0.25 6.13 0.93
N ASP A 56 0.52 7.06 0.35
CA ASP A 56 0.00 8.16 -0.45
C ASP A 56 -0.88 7.66 -1.59
N ASN A 57 -0.45 6.60 -2.28
CA ASN A 57 -1.21 6.00 -3.37
C ASN A 57 -2.61 5.57 -2.90
N LEU A 58 -2.68 4.99 -1.70
CA LEU A 58 -3.93 4.54 -1.11
C LEU A 58 -4.79 5.74 -0.69
N LEU A 59 -4.20 6.74 -0.06
CA LEU A 59 -4.90 7.96 0.38
C LEU A 59 -5.42 8.79 -0.80
N ARG A 60 -4.71 8.80 -1.93
CA ARG A 60 -5.17 9.43 -3.18
C ARG A 60 -6.40 8.77 -3.79
N THR A 61 -6.77 7.56 -3.34
CA THR A 61 -8.03 6.92 -3.74
C THR A 61 -9.24 7.35 -2.91
N LEU A 62 -9.02 8.11 -1.83
CA LEU A 62 -10.10 8.81 -1.13
C LEU A 62 -10.79 9.81 -2.06
N PRO A 63 -12.06 10.16 -1.78
CA PRO A 63 -12.74 11.26 -2.46
C PRO A 63 -11.87 12.51 -2.60
N PRO A 64 -11.77 13.13 -3.80
CA PRO A 64 -10.81 14.21 -4.07
C PRO A 64 -10.93 15.45 -3.17
N HIS A 65 -12.07 15.65 -2.52
CA HIS A 65 -12.31 16.78 -1.63
C HIS A 65 -11.72 16.57 -0.22
N LEU A 66 -11.30 15.34 0.13
CA LEU A 66 -10.80 14.95 1.45
C LEU A 66 -9.28 15.05 1.58
N TRP A 67 -8.57 15.35 0.50
CA TRP A 67 -7.13 15.53 0.53
C TRP A 67 -6.69 16.68 -0.35
N THR A 68 -5.55 17.26 0.01
CA THR A 68 -4.86 18.29 -0.75
C THR A 68 -3.38 17.98 -0.81
N GLU A 69 -2.72 18.53 -1.82
CA GLU A 69 -1.34 18.28 -2.13
C GLU A 69 -0.59 19.61 -2.15
N LYS A 70 0.38 19.77 -1.23
CA LYS A 70 1.25 20.95 -1.25
C LYS A 70 2.51 20.62 -2.01
N ARG A 71 2.58 21.12 -3.25
CA ARG A 71 3.80 21.12 -4.05
C ARG A 71 4.82 22.06 -3.45
N HIS A 72 5.87 21.49 -2.87
CA HIS A 72 7.04 22.24 -2.44
C HIS A 72 8.16 22.08 -3.48
N PRO A 73 8.65 23.16 -4.11
CA PRO A 73 9.75 23.07 -5.06
C PRO A 73 10.97 22.39 -4.42
N GLY A 74 11.38 21.24 -4.97
CA GLY A 74 12.53 20.47 -4.48
C GLY A 74 12.22 19.37 -3.45
N PHE A 75 10.95 19.20 -3.07
CA PHE A 75 10.49 18.16 -2.15
C PHE A 75 9.37 17.31 -2.78
N SER A 76 9.14 16.12 -2.23
CA SER A 76 7.98 15.32 -2.56
C SER A 76 6.71 15.98 -2.05
N ASP A 77 5.63 15.70 -2.78
CA ASP A 77 4.35 16.33 -2.57
C ASP A 77 3.70 15.79 -1.27
N ASN A 78 3.60 16.65 -0.26
CA ASN A 78 3.01 16.28 1.03
C ASN A 78 1.48 16.22 0.91
N LEU A 79 0.93 15.01 0.91
CA LEU A 79 -0.50 14.78 1.03
C LEU A 79 -0.96 15.22 2.42
N ARG A 80 -2.09 15.92 2.49
CA ARG A 80 -2.77 16.27 3.74
C ARG A 80 -4.24 16.00 3.62
N LEU A 81 -4.84 15.54 4.72
CA LEU A 81 -6.29 15.43 4.80
C LEU A 81 -6.89 16.82 5.08
N THR A 82 -8.00 17.12 4.42
CA THR A 82 -8.70 18.42 4.52
C THR A 82 -9.86 18.38 5.52
N GLY A 83 -10.24 17.19 5.97
CA GLY A 83 -11.34 16.98 6.91
C GLY A 83 -11.37 15.55 7.44
N PRO A 84 -12.36 15.24 8.31
CA PRO A 84 -12.56 13.88 8.79
C PRO A 84 -12.94 12.94 7.64
N VAL A 85 -12.44 11.71 7.68
CA VAL A 85 -12.75 10.67 6.69
C VAL A 85 -13.86 9.81 7.25
N GLU A 86 -15.03 9.81 6.62
CA GLU A 86 -16.17 9.02 7.07
C GLU A 86 -16.00 7.54 6.69
N PRO A 87 -16.66 6.61 7.40
CA PRO A 87 -16.63 5.18 7.06
C PRO A 87 -16.94 4.86 5.59
N ALA A 88 -17.80 5.62 4.94
CA ALA A 88 -18.17 5.44 3.53
C ALA A 88 -17.03 5.81 2.57
N ASP A 89 -16.19 6.78 2.93
CA ASP A 89 -15.08 7.24 2.09
C ASP A 89 -13.98 6.18 1.96
N TRP A 90 -13.98 5.20 2.86
CA TRP A 90 -13.05 4.07 2.86
C TRP A 90 -13.40 2.98 1.84
N GLU A 91 -14.58 2.99 1.20
CA GLU A 91 -14.98 1.90 0.28
C GLU A 91 -13.92 1.61 -0.79
N VAL A 92 -13.51 2.64 -1.53
CA VAL A 92 -12.52 2.51 -2.62
C VAL A 92 -11.11 2.23 -2.08
N PRO A 93 -10.57 2.97 -1.09
CA PRO A 93 -9.27 2.63 -0.49
C PRO A 93 -9.20 1.19 0.00
N LEU A 94 -10.23 0.71 0.68
CA LEU A 94 -10.18 -0.64 1.25
C LEU A 94 -10.20 -1.73 0.17
N MET A 95 -10.80 -1.50 -1.01
CA MET A 95 -10.69 -2.43 -2.15
C MET A 95 -9.26 -2.60 -2.65
N TYR A 96 -8.48 -1.53 -2.67
CA TYR A 96 -7.06 -1.58 -3.05
C TYR A 96 -6.19 -2.12 -1.91
N ALA A 97 -6.47 -1.74 -0.67
CA ALA A 97 -5.73 -2.20 0.51
C ALA A 97 -5.81 -3.72 0.70
N LEU A 98 -6.89 -4.36 0.26
CA LEU A 98 -7.02 -5.83 0.23
C LEU A 98 -5.97 -6.52 -0.65
N ARG A 99 -5.41 -5.80 -1.62
CA ARG A 99 -4.42 -6.35 -2.58
C ARG A 99 -2.98 -6.19 -2.09
N ILE A 100 -2.75 -5.33 -1.10
CA ILE A 100 -1.42 -5.06 -0.53
C ILE A 100 -0.95 -6.27 0.29
N ARG A 101 0.21 -6.81 -0.09
CA ARG A 101 0.89 -7.95 0.56
C ARG A 101 2.22 -7.54 1.18
N THR A 102 2.88 -6.54 0.61
CA THR A 102 4.16 -6.01 1.06
C THR A 102 4.03 -4.50 1.22
N LEU A 103 4.36 -3.98 2.40
CA LEU A 103 4.39 -2.55 2.69
C LEU A 103 5.76 -2.16 3.19
N ARG A 104 6.45 -1.29 2.45
CA ARG A 104 7.83 -0.90 2.70
C ARG A 104 7.93 0.60 2.97
N LEU A 105 7.68 1.00 4.21
CA LEU A 105 7.71 2.39 4.67
C LEU A 105 9.13 2.87 5.07
N TRP A 106 10.15 2.03 4.90
CA TRP A 106 11.55 2.33 5.23
C TRP A 106 12.26 3.23 4.21
N MET A 107 11.60 3.56 3.08
CA MET A 107 12.16 4.43 2.05
C MET A 107 11.86 5.93 2.27
N TRP A 108 11.49 6.33 3.48
CA TRP A 108 11.47 7.73 3.91
C TRP A 108 12.90 8.27 4.09
N THR A 109 13.65 8.31 2.99
CA THR A 109 15.04 8.81 2.98
C THR A 109 15.11 10.33 3.05
N ARG A 110 13.97 11.01 2.87
CA ARG A 110 13.81 12.46 3.01
C ARG A 110 12.58 12.74 3.86
N ASP A 111 12.65 13.73 4.75
CA ASP A 111 11.52 14.12 5.62
C ASP A 111 10.24 14.47 4.83
N ALA A 112 10.34 14.83 3.56
CA ALA A 112 9.20 15.12 2.69
C ALA A 112 8.44 13.88 2.20
N ASP A 113 9.00 12.68 2.34
CA ASP A 113 8.30 11.44 2.00
C ASP A 113 7.50 10.88 3.18
N LYS A 114 7.62 11.50 4.36
CA LYS A 114 6.95 11.06 5.59
C LYS A 114 5.51 11.55 5.60
N LEU A 115 4.60 10.62 5.89
CA LEU A 115 3.22 10.97 6.18
C LEU A 115 3.14 11.63 7.55
N PRO A 116 2.52 12.82 7.66
CA PRO A 116 2.36 13.46 8.96
C PRO A 116 1.47 12.63 9.92
N VAL A 117 1.72 12.79 11.22
CA VAL A 117 1.03 12.05 12.31
C VAL A 117 -0.50 12.17 12.24
N ASP A 118 -1.00 13.33 11.83
CA ASP A 118 -2.44 13.62 11.68
C ASP A 118 -3.14 12.66 10.71
N ILE A 119 -2.42 12.19 9.68
CA ILE A 119 -2.94 11.18 8.75
C ILE A 119 -3.11 9.84 9.45
N PHE A 120 -2.14 9.42 10.27
CA PHE A 120 -2.26 8.17 11.01
C PHE A 120 -3.37 8.23 12.07
N GLU A 121 -3.55 9.38 12.71
CA GLU A 121 -4.69 9.65 13.61
C GLU A 121 -6.03 9.53 12.87
N ALA A 122 -6.14 10.17 11.70
CA ALA A 122 -7.35 10.13 10.89
C ALA A 122 -7.66 8.71 10.38
N ILE A 123 -6.64 7.96 9.93
CA ILE A 123 -6.80 6.54 9.58
C ILE A 123 -7.29 5.77 10.81
N SER A 124 -6.62 5.88 11.95
CA SER A 124 -6.94 5.07 13.14
C SER A 124 -8.33 5.37 13.71
N SER A 125 -8.87 6.57 13.49
CA SER A 125 -10.18 6.99 13.99
C SER A 125 -11.33 6.76 12.99
N GLY A 126 -11.06 6.90 11.69
CA GLY A 126 -12.07 6.78 10.64
C GLY A 126 -12.22 5.37 10.04
N LEU A 127 -11.24 4.47 10.26
CA LEU A 127 -11.23 3.15 9.62
C LEU A 127 -12.39 2.27 10.13
N PRO A 128 -13.24 1.70 9.25
CA PRO A 128 -14.37 0.85 9.65
C PRO A 128 -13.98 -0.60 9.99
N ARG A 129 -12.69 -0.87 10.26
CA ARG A 129 -12.15 -2.21 10.53
C ARG A 129 -10.85 -2.12 11.34
N ASP A 130 -10.41 -3.26 11.90
CA ASP A 130 -9.22 -3.32 12.77
C ASP A 130 -7.89 -3.09 12.02
N TYR A 131 -7.82 -3.49 10.74
CA TYR A 131 -6.57 -3.49 9.96
C TYR A 131 -6.76 -2.78 8.62
N LEU A 132 -5.85 -1.87 8.28
CA LEU A 132 -5.89 -1.17 7.00
C LEU A 132 -5.61 -2.14 5.85
N CYS A 133 -4.65 -3.06 6.02
CA CYS A 133 -4.22 -4.03 5.01
C CYS A 133 -4.36 -5.48 5.54
N PRO A 134 -5.55 -6.10 5.51
CA PRO A 134 -5.78 -7.39 6.16
C PRO A 134 -5.06 -8.58 5.49
N ASN A 135 -4.57 -8.39 4.25
CA ASN A 135 -3.78 -9.39 3.52
C ASN A 135 -2.27 -9.11 3.53
N LEU A 136 -1.83 -8.15 4.34
CA LEU A 136 -0.42 -7.81 4.49
C LEU A 136 0.35 -8.99 5.08
N ARG A 137 1.51 -9.27 4.49
CA ARG A 137 2.43 -10.34 4.88
C ARG A 137 3.74 -9.75 5.38
N ILE A 138 4.27 -8.78 4.64
CA ILE A 138 5.56 -8.18 4.91
C ILE A 138 5.35 -6.71 5.21
N ILE A 139 5.81 -6.25 6.37
CA ILE A 139 5.93 -4.83 6.69
C ILE A 139 7.37 -4.48 7.03
N SER A 140 7.83 -3.37 6.48
CA SER A 140 9.08 -2.72 6.86
C SER A 140 8.74 -1.31 7.30
N TRP A 141 8.89 -1.04 8.59
CA TRP A 141 8.47 0.19 9.28
C TRP A 141 9.69 0.96 9.78
N PHE A 142 9.73 2.28 9.56
CA PHE A 142 10.76 3.15 10.12
C PHE A 142 10.20 3.87 11.37
N ALA A 143 10.73 3.51 12.54
CA ALA A 143 10.36 4.02 13.85
C ALA A 143 11.36 5.07 14.33
N ASP A 144 11.58 6.12 13.54
CA ASP A 144 12.34 7.31 14.00
C ASP A 144 11.46 8.30 14.76
N GLU A 145 10.14 8.19 14.63
CA GLU A 145 9.19 9.07 15.30
C GLU A 145 8.34 8.24 16.27
N ASP A 146 8.59 8.43 17.58
CA ASP A 146 7.80 7.84 18.66
C ASP A 146 6.30 8.12 18.50
N ALA A 147 5.96 9.25 17.86
CA ALA A 147 4.57 9.67 17.62
C ALA A 147 3.80 8.75 16.68
N ILE A 148 4.46 8.14 15.67
CA ILE A 148 3.77 7.26 14.71
C ILE A 148 3.83 5.78 15.09
N PHE A 149 4.75 5.40 15.98
CA PHE A 149 4.96 4.00 16.35
C PHE A 149 3.69 3.28 16.81
N PRO A 150 2.78 3.88 17.60
CA PRO A 150 1.54 3.21 18.01
C PRO A 150 0.68 2.74 16.83
N TYR A 151 0.76 3.40 15.66
CA TYR A 151 -0.06 3.11 14.49
C TYR A 151 0.41 1.90 13.69
N ILE A 152 1.56 1.29 14.04
CA ILE A 152 2.00 0.02 13.44
C ILE A 152 0.91 -1.07 13.57
N ARG A 153 0.10 -1.02 14.62
CA ARG A 153 -1.04 -1.93 14.87
C ARG A 153 -2.04 -1.99 13.71
N LEU A 154 -2.20 -0.91 12.93
CA LEU A 154 -3.08 -0.85 11.76
C LEU A 154 -2.66 -1.84 10.67
N PHE A 155 -1.42 -2.32 10.72
CA PHE A 155 -0.81 -3.19 9.73
C PHE A 155 -0.48 -4.59 10.24
N LEU A 156 -0.57 -4.83 11.56
CA LEU A 156 -0.30 -6.14 12.17
C LEU A 156 -1.52 -7.06 12.05
N GLY A 157 -1.96 -7.29 10.81
CA GLY A 157 -3.07 -8.16 10.48
C GLY A 157 -2.75 -9.65 10.61
N PRO A 158 -3.77 -10.52 10.47
CA PRO A 158 -3.66 -11.96 10.76
C PRO A 158 -2.75 -12.74 9.80
N LYS A 159 -2.37 -12.16 8.66
CA LYS A 159 -1.54 -12.81 7.63
C LYS A 159 -0.09 -12.34 7.64
N ILE A 160 0.30 -11.55 8.64
CA ILE A 160 1.66 -11.02 8.74
C ILE A 160 2.65 -12.18 8.99
N THR A 161 3.71 -12.22 8.19
CA THR A 161 4.78 -13.23 8.24
C THR A 161 6.13 -12.62 8.55
N ASP A 162 6.32 -11.34 8.23
CA ASP A 162 7.59 -10.65 8.35
C ASP A 162 7.36 -9.20 8.81
N VAL A 163 7.93 -8.84 9.96
CA VAL A 163 7.88 -7.48 10.50
C VAL A 163 9.30 -7.00 10.67
N THR A 164 9.70 -5.99 9.92
CA THR A 164 11.00 -5.32 10.08
C THR A 164 10.77 -3.93 10.63
N ILE A 165 11.36 -3.62 11.78
CA ILE A 165 11.31 -2.30 12.40
C ILE A 165 12.73 -1.75 12.36
N THR A 166 12.91 -0.60 11.73
CA THR A 166 14.18 0.13 11.69
C THR A 166 14.05 1.41 12.49
N SER A 167 14.98 1.69 13.39
CA SER A 167 15.03 2.94 14.17
C SER A 167 16.48 3.42 14.19
N GLY A 168 16.75 4.63 13.67
CA GLY A 168 18.11 5.11 13.45
C GLY A 168 19.03 4.08 12.76
N ALA A 169 20.17 3.77 13.39
CA ALA A 169 21.18 2.83 12.88
C ALA A 169 20.91 1.34 13.20
N SER A 170 19.78 1.00 13.83
CA SER A 170 19.47 -0.37 14.26
C SER A 170 18.22 -0.91 13.57
N SER A 171 18.28 -2.18 13.14
CA SER A 171 17.15 -2.90 12.56
C SER A 171 16.82 -4.11 13.42
N ILE A 172 15.54 -4.26 13.76
CA ILE A 172 15.00 -5.45 14.41
C ILE A 172 14.06 -6.12 13.40
N SER A 173 14.44 -7.31 12.95
CA SER A 173 13.58 -8.18 12.14
C SER A 173 12.90 -9.20 13.06
N LEU A 174 11.59 -9.08 13.18
CA LEU A 174 10.73 -10.04 13.85
C LEU A 174 10.09 -10.92 12.78
N PHE A 175 10.44 -12.20 12.78
CA PHE A 175 9.69 -13.23 12.07
C PHE A 175 8.68 -13.78 13.08
N PRO A 176 7.38 -13.44 13.01
CA PRO A 176 6.38 -14.11 13.81
C PRO A 176 6.46 -15.61 13.54
N THR A 177 7.09 -16.34 14.46
CA THR A 177 7.05 -17.79 14.52
C THR A 177 5.64 -18.12 14.97
N LEU A 178 4.74 -18.32 14.00
CA LEU A 178 3.38 -18.77 14.24
C LEU A 178 3.45 -20.13 14.95
N ALA A 179 3.22 -20.11 16.27
CA ALA A 179 2.76 -21.29 16.98
C ALA A 179 1.36 -21.62 16.45
N LEU A 180 1.31 -22.56 15.51
CA LEU A 180 0.10 -23.22 15.07
C LEU A 180 -0.60 -23.86 16.29
N ARG A 181 -1.81 -23.41 16.60
CA ARG A 181 -2.85 -24.21 17.25
C ARG A 181 -4.19 -23.93 16.59
#